data_AF-A0A0C3B2E4-F1
#
_entry.id   AF-A0A0C3B2E4-F1
#
_cell.length_a   1.000
_cell.length_b   1.000
_cell.length_c   1.000
_cell.angle_alpha   90.00
_cell.angle_beta   90.00
_cell.angle_gamma   90.00
#
_symmetry.space_group_name_H-M   'P 1'
#
loop_
_entity.id
_entity.type
_entity.pdbx_description
1 polymer ?
#
loop_
_entity_poly.entity_id
_entity_poly.type
_entity_poly.pdbx_seq_one_letter_code
_entity_poly.pdbx_strand_id
1 'polypeptide(L)'
;MVPLPYRSIILLVLLLSCAYAGTVPQDGRCSSDNDHQDPATHRLLTECMDKAFCSAPVNGTCVSKQCARDEYPFGYTQGEIVPPLCPRGTFCPDEGSGCKALVAIGQSCQLDRDEQCAPPPNWSYLASGLNFNGSLCLKGKCRYANITLGQACQIENTTYLDLDLTGEPIKTTVIRDNCRTPELFCDTATMLCEHTKVTGGTCQTDGECKTHNCGENGYCIDQPETPLNVAPWQYVILVLCIVAGGFGDRKFTLKFDHPIVATITTCIALNFVHKRDHKQRRREVQDYYNEQTRSVFYC
;
A
#
# COMPACT_ATOMS: atom_id res chain seq x y z
N MET A 1 -17.58 -60.14 -21.72
CA MET A 1 -17.24 -59.85 -20.32
C MET A 1 -15.75 -60.08 -20.15
N VAL A 2 -14.96 -59.01 -20.12
CA VAL A 2 -13.50 -59.05 -19.93
C VAL A 2 -13.22 -58.23 -18.66
N PRO A 3 -12.54 -58.78 -17.63
CA PRO A 3 -12.23 -58.04 -16.43
C PRO A 3 -11.07 -57.06 -16.71
N LEU A 4 -11.33 -55.77 -16.48
CA LEU A 4 -10.34 -54.70 -16.57
C LEU A 4 -9.34 -54.78 -15.40
N PRO A 5 -8.05 -54.51 -15.63
CA PRO A 5 -7.00 -54.70 -14.63
C PRO A 5 -6.94 -53.54 -13.63
N TYR A 6 -7.23 -53.83 -12.37
CA TYR A 6 -7.15 -52.95 -11.20
C TYR A 6 -5.73 -52.42 -10.89
N ARG A 7 -4.71 -52.82 -11.67
CA ARG A 7 -3.30 -52.49 -11.43
C ARG A 7 -2.84 -51.15 -11.99
N SER A 8 -3.61 -50.52 -12.88
CA SER A 8 -3.21 -49.24 -13.51
C SER A 8 -3.61 -48.00 -12.71
N ILE A 9 -4.42 -48.13 -11.65
CA ILE A 9 -4.88 -46.98 -10.85
C ILE A 9 -3.88 -46.64 -9.72
N ILE A 10 -3.12 -47.62 -9.22
CA ILE A 10 -2.20 -47.42 -8.08
C ILE A 10 -0.95 -46.61 -8.48
N LEU A 11 -0.55 -46.62 -9.75
CA LEU A 11 0.64 -45.88 -10.19
C LEU A 11 0.40 -44.37 -10.43
N LEU A 12 -0.85 -43.94 -10.57
CA LEU A 12 -1.18 -42.52 -10.82
C LEU A 12 -1.26 -41.69 -9.52
N VAL A 13 -1.43 -42.34 -8.37
CA VAL A 13 -1.55 -41.65 -7.05
C VAL A 13 -0.20 -41.21 -6.49
N LEU A 14 0.92 -41.80 -6.96
CA LEU A 14 2.28 -41.50 -6.49
C LEU A 14 2.95 -40.31 -7.19
N LEU A 15 2.29 -39.67 -8.18
CA LEU A 15 2.82 -38.52 -8.91
C LEU A 15 2.14 -37.19 -8.55
N LEU A 16 1.18 -37.18 -7.61
CA LEU A 16 0.73 -35.95 -6.98
C LEU A 16 1.71 -35.56 -5.87
N SER A 17 2.90 -35.11 -6.25
CA SER A 17 3.68 -34.24 -5.40
C SER A 17 2.96 -32.89 -5.36
N CYS A 18 2.05 -32.70 -4.41
CA CYS A 18 1.57 -31.36 -4.11
C CYS A 18 2.79 -30.52 -3.68
N ALA A 19 3.23 -29.61 -4.55
CA ALA A 19 4.18 -28.58 -4.18
C ALA A 19 3.44 -27.61 -3.25
N TYR A 20 3.61 -27.79 -1.95
CA TYR A 20 3.06 -26.89 -0.93
C TYR A 20 4.08 -25.79 -0.65
N ALA A 21 3.82 -24.57 -1.11
CA ALA A 21 4.57 -23.39 -0.71
C ALA A 21 4.37 -23.09 0.79
N GLY A 22 5.38 -22.52 1.46
CA GLY A 22 5.26 -22.02 2.84
C GLY A 22 5.17 -23.07 3.95
N THR A 23 5.46 -24.34 3.68
CA THR A 23 5.25 -25.44 4.66
C THR A 23 6.50 -25.92 5.36
N VAL A 24 7.69 -25.57 4.86
CA VAL A 24 8.95 -26.06 5.45
C VAL A 24 9.20 -25.28 6.76
N PRO A 25 9.22 -25.97 7.91
CA PRO A 25 9.50 -25.32 9.18
C PRO A 25 10.95 -24.87 9.24
N GLN A 26 11.28 -24.06 10.24
CA GLN A 26 12.66 -23.70 10.54
C GLN A 26 13.55 -24.95 10.63
N ASP A 27 14.79 -24.81 10.15
CA ASP A 27 15.81 -25.87 10.02
C ASP A 27 15.48 -26.97 9.01
N GLY A 28 14.31 -26.93 8.37
CA GLY A 28 13.97 -27.79 7.24
C GLY A 28 14.78 -27.46 5.99
N ARG A 29 14.92 -28.44 5.09
CA ARG A 29 15.64 -28.26 3.81
C ARG A 29 14.80 -27.45 2.84
N CYS A 30 15.46 -26.53 2.12
CA CYS A 30 14.82 -25.70 1.11
C CYS A 30 15.75 -25.44 -0.08
N SER A 31 15.17 -25.01 -1.20
CA SER A 31 15.87 -24.49 -2.38
C SER A 31 15.33 -23.13 -2.81
N SER A 32 16.23 -22.19 -3.11
CA SER A 32 15.88 -20.89 -3.70
C SER A 32 15.50 -20.99 -5.18
N ASP A 33 15.76 -22.13 -5.84
CA ASP A 33 15.39 -22.34 -7.26
C ASP A 33 13.88 -22.43 -7.45
N ASN A 34 13.15 -22.73 -6.37
CA ASN A 34 11.69 -22.81 -6.35
C ASN A 34 11.06 -21.47 -5.93
N ASP A 35 11.87 -20.46 -5.60
CA ASP A 35 11.37 -19.13 -5.25
C ASP A 35 10.85 -18.42 -6.52
N HIS A 36 9.61 -17.97 -6.48
CA HIS A 36 8.99 -17.25 -7.60
C HIS A 36 7.93 -16.28 -7.10
N GLN A 37 7.54 -15.33 -7.95
CA GLN A 37 6.40 -14.47 -7.66
C GLN A 37 5.12 -15.21 -8.01
N ASP A 38 4.14 -15.15 -7.12
CA ASP A 38 2.79 -15.59 -7.40
C ASP A 38 2.24 -14.80 -8.60
N PRO A 39 1.75 -15.45 -9.66
CA PRO A 39 1.37 -14.74 -10.89
C PRO A 39 0.11 -13.88 -10.74
N ALA A 40 -0.67 -14.07 -9.67
CA ALA A 40 -1.89 -13.32 -9.39
C ALA A 40 -1.61 -12.11 -8.49
N THR A 41 -0.86 -12.31 -7.40
CA THR A 41 -0.63 -11.30 -6.35
C THR A 41 0.75 -10.67 -6.40
N HIS A 42 1.68 -11.23 -7.20
CA HIS A 42 3.10 -10.90 -7.27
C HIS A 42 3.85 -11.00 -5.94
N ARG A 43 3.25 -11.66 -4.94
CA ARG A 43 3.92 -11.98 -3.68
C ARG A 43 5.03 -13.00 -3.93
N LEU A 44 6.18 -12.83 -3.27
CA LEU A 44 7.22 -13.85 -3.26
C LEU A 44 6.72 -15.13 -2.55
N LEU A 45 6.69 -16.24 -3.28
CA LEU A 45 6.45 -17.58 -2.79
C LEU A 45 7.79 -18.29 -2.58
N THR A 46 7.98 -18.82 -1.38
CA THR A 46 9.16 -19.63 -1.02
C THR A 46 8.73 -20.93 -0.35
N GLU A 47 9.64 -21.90 -0.24
CA GLU A 47 9.34 -23.16 0.46
C GLU A 47 9.23 -22.99 1.98
N CYS A 48 9.91 -21.99 2.53
CA CYS A 48 9.96 -21.74 3.97
C CYS A 48 8.69 -21.06 4.48
N MET A 49 8.34 -21.35 5.73
CA MET A 49 7.26 -20.64 6.42
C MET A 49 7.49 -19.12 6.48
N ASP A 50 6.42 -18.34 6.68
CA ASP A 50 6.45 -16.87 6.56
C ASP A 50 7.48 -16.13 7.43
N LYS A 51 7.93 -16.74 8.53
CA LYS A 51 8.94 -16.22 9.47
C LYS A 51 10.38 -16.58 9.10
N ALA A 52 10.57 -17.38 8.07
CA ALA A 52 11.84 -17.93 7.64
C ALA A 52 12.11 -17.64 6.16
N PHE A 53 13.37 -17.78 5.78
CA PHE A 53 13.83 -17.67 4.41
C PHE A 53 14.81 -18.79 4.10
N CYS A 54 14.97 -19.11 2.81
CA CYS A 54 15.90 -20.15 2.41
C CYS A 54 17.34 -19.63 2.40
N SER A 55 18.23 -20.25 3.18
CA SER A 55 19.66 -19.93 3.20
C SER A 55 20.46 -20.51 2.02
N ALA A 56 19.78 -21.04 0.99
CA ALA A 56 20.41 -21.44 -0.26
C ALA A 56 21.02 -20.21 -0.97
N PRO A 57 22.16 -20.37 -1.65
CA PRO A 57 22.88 -21.62 -1.94
C PRO A 57 23.87 -22.04 -0.82
N VAL A 58 23.92 -21.34 0.32
CA VAL A 58 24.95 -21.58 1.35
C VAL A 58 24.67 -22.86 2.13
N ASN A 59 23.52 -22.96 2.80
CA ASN A 59 23.17 -24.12 3.64
C ASN A 59 21.92 -24.87 3.15
N GLY A 60 21.08 -24.26 2.32
CA GLY A 60 19.85 -24.89 1.82
C GLY A 60 18.87 -25.27 2.92
N THR A 61 18.76 -24.43 3.96
CA THR A 61 17.84 -24.63 5.09
C THR A 61 17.03 -23.37 5.41
N CYS A 62 15.82 -23.56 5.90
CA CYS A 62 14.95 -22.47 6.33
C CYS A 62 15.46 -21.88 7.64
N VAL A 63 15.87 -20.62 7.59
CA VAL A 63 16.39 -19.88 8.75
C VAL A 63 15.51 -18.68 9.04
N SER A 64 15.45 -18.24 10.29
CA SER A 64 14.63 -17.10 10.70
C SER A 64 14.98 -15.84 9.91
N LYS A 65 13.96 -15.05 9.53
CA LYS A 65 14.17 -13.74 8.88
C LYS A 65 15.03 -12.84 9.77
N GLN A 66 15.98 -12.14 9.14
CA GLN A 66 16.96 -11.31 9.82
C GLN A 66 16.61 -9.82 9.83
N CYS A 67 15.66 -9.42 8.99
CA CYS A 67 15.14 -8.07 8.94
C CYS A 67 13.65 -8.08 8.67
N ALA A 68 12.97 -7.02 9.09
CA ALA A 68 11.59 -6.74 8.73
C ALA A 68 11.55 -5.60 7.70
N ARG A 69 10.58 -5.68 6.78
CA ARG A 69 10.25 -4.59 5.85
C ARG A 69 9.37 -3.53 6.51
N ASP A 70 8.40 -3.99 7.28
CA ASP A 70 7.35 -3.19 7.89
C ASP A 70 7.41 -3.29 9.41
N GLU A 71 6.92 -2.26 10.11
CA GLU A 71 6.87 -2.23 11.58
C GLU A 71 5.99 -3.35 12.16
N TYR A 72 5.02 -3.82 11.38
CA TYR A 72 4.09 -4.89 11.73
C TYR A 72 4.18 -6.03 10.71
N PRO A 73 5.23 -6.87 10.73
CA PRO A 73 5.39 -7.91 9.73
C PRO A 73 4.39 -9.05 9.93
N PHE A 74 3.94 -9.59 8.82
CA PHE A 74 2.98 -10.70 8.79
C PHE A 74 3.55 -11.98 9.45
N GLY A 75 2.66 -12.76 10.07
CA GLY A 75 2.97 -14.07 10.64
C GLY A 75 3.40 -14.05 12.11
N TYR A 76 3.76 -12.91 12.70
CA TYR A 76 4.22 -12.85 14.09
C TYR A 76 3.05 -12.71 15.09
N THR A 77 3.08 -13.48 16.17
CA THR A 77 2.08 -13.39 17.24
C THR A 77 2.53 -12.43 18.35
N GLN A 78 1.59 -11.94 19.16
CA GLN A 78 1.89 -11.02 20.24
C GLN A 78 2.88 -11.63 21.24
N GLY A 79 4.03 -10.98 21.44
CA GLY A 79 5.09 -11.42 22.35
C GLY A 79 6.22 -12.20 21.67
N GLU A 80 6.11 -12.52 20.38
CA GLU A 80 7.23 -13.05 19.60
C GLU A 80 8.27 -11.97 19.28
N ILE A 81 9.52 -12.40 19.08
CA ILE A 81 10.60 -11.51 18.66
C ILE A 81 10.47 -11.25 17.17
N VAL A 82 10.10 -10.03 16.83
CA VAL A 82 10.03 -9.54 15.46
C VAL A 82 11.43 -9.10 14.99
N PRO A 83 11.86 -9.46 13.77
CA PRO A 83 13.13 -8.98 13.21
C PRO A 83 13.19 -7.45 13.16
N PRO A 84 14.36 -6.84 13.36
CA PRO A 84 14.47 -5.39 13.34
C PRO A 84 14.26 -4.81 11.94
N LEU A 85 13.80 -3.56 11.87
CA LEU A 85 13.85 -2.77 10.65
C LEU A 85 15.31 -2.47 10.27
N CYS A 86 15.55 -2.33 8.97
CA CYS A 86 16.88 -1.99 8.49
C CYS A 86 17.26 -0.53 8.80
N PRO A 87 18.54 -0.27 9.12
CA PRO A 87 19.01 1.08 9.33
C PRO A 87 18.92 1.91 8.05
N ARG A 88 18.91 3.24 8.21
CA ARG A 88 18.87 4.17 7.06
C ARG A 88 20.03 3.90 6.10
N GLY A 89 19.72 3.94 4.80
CA GLY A 89 20.69 3.64 3.73
C GLY A 89 20.85 2.15 3.42
N THR A 90 20.00 1.30 4.01
CA THR A 90 19.88 -0.12 3.68
C THR A 90 18.41 -0.51 3.55
N PHE A 91 18.14 -1.65 2.92
CA PHE A 91 16.80 -2.19 2.75
C PHE A 91 16.73 -3.67 3.16
N CYS A 92 15.53 -4.12 3.51
CA CYS A 92 15.24 -5.53 3.74
C CYS A 92 14.67 -6.15 2.45
N PRO A 93 15.33 -7.15 1.84
CA PRO A 93 14.82 -7.80 0.64
C PRO A 93 13.56 -8.64 0.96
N ASP A 94 12.72 -8.95 -0.03
CA ASP A 94 11.44 -9.67 0.16
C ASP A 94 11.59 -10.96 0.98
N GLU A 95 12.65 -11.72 0.74
CA GLU A 95 12.92 -12.96 1.46
C GLU A 95 13.27 -12.71 2.94
N GLY A 96 13.70 -11.52 3.32
CA GLY A 96 14.08 -11.19 4.71
C GLY A 96 15.45 -11.73 5.12
N SER A 97 16.36 -11.91 4.15
CA SER A 97 17.69 -12.48 4.35
C SER A 97 18.67 -11.61 5.15
N GLY A 98 18.27 -10.37 5.47
CA GLY A 98 19.08 -9.40 6.20
C GLY A 98 19.21 -8.08 5.44
N CYS A 99 19.70 -7.04 6.13
CA CYS A 99 19.79 -5.70 5.54
C CYS A 99 20.89 -5.61 4.47
N LYS A 100 20.50 -5.15 3.28
CA LYS A 100 21.38 -4.97 2.11
C LYS A 100 21.55 -3.48 1.80
N ALA A 101 22.70 -3.11 1.24
CA ALA A 101 22.92 -1.73 0.77
C ALA A 101 21.97 -1.39 -0.38
N LEU A 102 21.57 -0.12 -0.49
CA LEU A 102 20.70 0.33 -1.59
C LEU A 102 21.30 0.01 -2.97
N VAL A 103 20.43 -0.41 -3.86
CA VAL A 103 20.70 -0.84 -5.23
C VAL A 103 20.98 0.37 -6.11
N ALA A 104 22.10 0.33 -6.83
CA ALA A 104 22.46 1.39 -7.76
C ALA A 104 21.49 1.48 -8.95
N ILE A 105 21.44 2.66 -9.57
CA ILE A 105 20.65 2.90 -10.78
C ILE A 105 20.94 1.86 -11.89
N GLY A 106 19.89 1.37 -12.55
CA GLY A 106 19.97 0.40 -13.63
C GLY A 106 20.20 -1.06 -13.21
N GLN A 107 20.52 -1.32 -11.94
CA GLN A 107 20.60 -2.66 -11.38
C GLN A 107 19.21 -3.21 -11.04
N SER A 108 19.13 -4.52 -10.82
CA SER A 108 17.89 -5.21 -10.56
C SER A 108 17.31 -4.91 -9.18
N CYS A 109 16.00 -4.70 -9.12
CA CYS A 109 15.24 -4.49 -7.89
C CYS A 109 13.97 -5.36 -7.91
N GLN A 110 13.39 -5.59 -6.73
CA GLN A 110 12.16 -6.36 -6.56
C GLN A 110 10.93 -5.52 -6.92
N LEU A 111 9.90 -6.14 -7.51
CA LEU A 111 8.70 -5.47 -8.02
C LEU A 111 8.06 -4.61 -6.92
N ASP A 112 7.74 -3.35 -7.24
CA ASP A 112 7.11 -2.40 -6.31
C ASP A 112 7.95 -2.10 -5.05
N ARG A 113 9.27 -2.34 -5.10
CA ARG A 113 10.21 -2.09 -3.99
C ARG A 113 11.13 -0.91 -4.30
N ASP A 114 10.57 0.29 -4.39
CA ASP A 114 11.29 1.52 -4.69
C ASP A 114 12.37 1.85 -3.65
N GLU A 115 12.13 1.51 -2.40
CA GLU A 115 13.02 1.78 -1.27
C GLU A 115 14.31 0.97 -1.30
N GLN A 116 14.41 -0.01 -2.20
CA GLN A 116 15.66 -0.70 -2.49
C GLN A 116 16.61 0.17 -3.30
N CYS A 117 16.09 1.11 -4.08
CA CYS A 117 16.89 1.88 -5.01
C CYS A 117 17.58 3.06 -4.32
N ALA A 118 18.83 3.32 -4.73
CA ALA A 118 19.61 4.44 -4.23
C ALA A 118 19.05 5.76 -4.79
N PRO A 119 18.79 6.76 -3.94
CA PRO A 119 18.21 8.03 -4.38
C PRO A 119 19.21 8.87 -5.20
N PRO A 120 18.73 9.75 -6.11
CA PRO A 120 19.59 10.68 -6.83
C PRO A 120 20.11 11.81 -5.91
N PRO A 121 21.20 12.51 -6.27
CA PRO A 121 21.75 13.59 -5.46
C PRO A 121 20.76 14.73 -5.15
N ASN A 122 19.82 14.98 -6.06
CA ASN A 122 18.77 16.00 -5.96
C ASN A 122 17.41 15.41 -5.53
N TRP A 123 17.41 14.31 -4.79
CA TRP A 123 16.20 13.59 -4.38
C TRP A 123 15.13 14.47 -3.74
N SER A 124 15.50 15.49 -2.98
CA SER A 124 14.56 16.38 -2.30
C SER A 124 13.59 17.09 -3.25
N TYR A 125 13.96 17.28 -4.52
CA TYR A 125 13.13 17.92 -5.54
C TYR A 125 12.32 16.92 -6.37
N LEU A 126 12.64 15.63 -6.27
CA LEU A 126 12.02 14.54 -7.00
C LEU A 126 11.17 13.64 -6.10
N ALA A 127 11.36 13.71 -4.79
CA ALA A 127 10.62 12.95 -3.80
C ALA A 127 9.13 13.30 -3.86
N SER A 128 8.29 12.28 -3.96
CA SER A 128 6.84 12.40 -3.91
C SER A 128 6.25 11.19 -3.19
N GLY A 129 4.92 11.16 -3.02
CA GLY A 129 4.23 9.99 -2.47
C GLY A 129 4.22 8.77 -3.40
N LEU A 130 4.70 8.91 -4.64
CA LEU A 130 4.68 7.85 -5.66
C LEU A 130 6.05 7.21 -5.90
N ASN A 131 7.06 7.63 -5.13
CA ASN A 131 8.43 7.14 -5.24
C ASN A 131 9.12 7.12 -3.87
N PHE A 132 10.26 6.46 -3.79
CA PHE A 132 11.11 6.53 -2.61
C PHE A 132 12.25 7.51 -2.85
N ASN A 133 12.15 8.74 -2.32
CA ASN A 133 13.18 9.78 -2.48
C ASN A 133 13.59 9.99 -3.96
N GLY A 134 12.63 10.01 -4.88
CA GLY A 134 12.86 10.21 -6.31
C GLY A 134 13.39 8.97 -7.06
N SER A 135 13.59 7.84 -6.39
CA SER A 135 13.90 6.56 -7.02
C SER A 135 12.70 5.63 -7.08
N LEU A 136 12.68 4.79 -8.12
CA LEU A 136 11.61 3.87 -8.48
C LEU A 136 12.20 2.52 -8.83
N CYS A 137 11.54 1.43 -8.45
CA CYS A 137 11.76 0.14 -9.08
C CYS A 137 10.76 -0.03 -10.23
N LEU A 138 11.25 0.06 -11.47
CA LEU A 138 10.40 0.03 -12.65
C LEU A 138 10.93 -0.98 -13.67
N LYS A 139 10.12 -1.97 -14.02
CA LYS A 139 10.50 -3.14 -14.84
C LYS A 139 11.66 -3.93 -14.23
N GLY A 140 11.58 -4.12 -12.91
CA GLY A 140 12.60 -4.81 -12.12
C GLY A 140 13.98 -4.13 -12.17
N LYS A 141 14.05 -2.83 -12.50
CA LYS A 141 15.29 -2.05 -12.51
C LYS A 141 15.13 -0.74 -11.78
N CYS A 142 16.16 -0.36 -11.03
CA CYS A 142 16.19 0.94 -10.37
C CYS A 142 16.27 2.06 -11.40
N ARG A 143 15.35 3.03 -11.27
CA ARG A 143 15.21 4.21 -12.11
C ARG A 143 14.95 5.46 -11.28
N TYR A 144 15.09 6.63 -11.89
CA TYR A 144 14.71 7.90 -11.28
C TYR A 144 13.41 8.42 -11.87
N ALA A 145 12.59 9.06 -11.04
CA ALA A 145 11.38 9.77 -11.43
C ALA A 145 11.71 11.19 -11.94
N ASN A 146 12.54 11.29 -12.99
CA ASN A 146 13.13 12.56 -13.42
C ASN A 146 12.83 12.95 -14.88
N ILE A 147 11.96 12.21 -15.57
CA ILE A 147 11.61 12.52 -16.96
C ILE A 147 10.68 13.74 -16.98
N THR A 148 11.03 14.73 -17.80
CA THR A 148 10.31 16.02 -17.87
C THR A 148 9.26 16.03 -18.96
N LEU A 149 8.42 17.07 -18.98
CA LEU A 149 7.34 17.26 -19.94
C LEU A 149 7.81 17.05 -21.40
N GLY A 150 7.05 16.27 -22.15
CA GLY A 150 7.29 15.98 -23.57
C GLY A 150 8.45 15.01 -23.85
N GLN A 151 9.14 14.50 -22.83
CA GLN A 151 10.17 13.48 -23.00
C GLN A 151 9.57 12.07 -22.95
N ALA A 152 10.26 11.12 -23.60
CA ALA A 152 9.87 9.73 -23.61
C ALA A 152 9.98 9.11 -22.21
N CYS A 153 8.91 8.48 -21.78
CA CYS A 153 8.79 7.84 -20.47
C CYS A 153 8.64 6.33 -20.59
N GLN A 154 8.76 5.67 -19.45
CA GLN A 154 8.65 4.23 -19.32
C GLN A 154 7.50 3.92 -18.39
N ILE A 155 6.65 2.99 -18.81
CA ILE A 155 5.47 2.55 -18.06
C ILE A 155 5.64 1.09 -17.68
N GLU A 156 5.31 0.76 -16.43
CA GLU A 156 5.09 -0.58 -15.93
C GLU A 156 3.62 -0.76 -15.56
N ASN A 157 2.97 -1.75 -16.16
CA ASN A 157 1.60 -2.13 -15.86
C ASN A 157 1.63 -3.44 -15.10
N THR A 158 1.20 -3.41 -13.84
CA THR A 158 1.11 -4.59 -13.00
C THR A 158 -0.35 -4.85 -12.68
N THR A 159 -0.86 -6.00 -13.11
CA THR A 159 -2.22 -6.43 -12.77
C THR A 159 -2.16 -7.40 -11.60
N TYR A 160 -2.86 -7.04 -10.53
CA TYR A 160 -3.12 -7.87 -9.37
C TYR A 160 -4.50 -8.52 -9.53
N LEU A 161 -4.59 -9.78 -9.14
CA LEU A 161 -5.84 -10.50 -8.99
C LEU A 161 -6.10 -10.70 -7.50
N ASP A 162 -7.23 -10.19 -7.03
CA ASP A 162 -7.71 -10.39 -5.67
C ASP A 162 -9.08 -11.09 -5.72
N LEU A 163 -9.57 -11.57 -4.58
CA LEU A 163 -10.90 -12.15 -4.45
C LEU A 163 -11.83 -11.15 -3.74
N ASP A 164 -13.03 -10.99 -4.28
CA ASP A 164 -14.06 -10.20 -3.63
C ASP A 164 -14.66 -10.93 -2.41
N LEU A 165 -15.59 -10.26 -1.71
CA LEU A 165 -16.30 -10.85 -0.56
C LEU A 165 -17.13 -12.09 -0.91
N THR A 166 -17.38 -12.34 -2.19
CA THR A 166 -18.11 -13.51 -2.71
C THR A 166 -17.18 -14.62 -3.21
N GLY A 167 -15.86 -14.38 -3.24
CA GLY A 167 -14.85 -15.29 -3.75
C GLY A 167 -14.62 -15.18 -5.27
N GLU A 168 -15.19 -14.18 -5.93
CA GLU A 168 -14.98 -13.92 -7.36
C GLU A 168 -13.72 -13.08 -7.59
N PRO A 169 -12.95 -13.34 -8.67
CA PRO A 169 -11.70 -12.63 -8.91
C PRO A 169 -11.92 -11.20 -9.42
N ILE A 170 -11.41 -10.21 -8.68
CA ILE A 170 -11.31 -8.80 -9.09
C ILE A 170 -9.91 -8.52 -9.62
N LYS A 171 -9.83 -7.79 -10.74
CA LYS A 171 -8.56 -7.35 -11.32
C LYS A 171 -8.29 -5.89 -11.01
N THR A 172 -7.17 -5.63 -10.37
CA THR A 172 -6.70 -4.26 -10.09
C THR A 172 -5.41 -4.03 -10.86
N THR A 173 -5.39 -3.07 -11.78
CA THR A 173 -4.18 -2.75 -12.55
C THR A 173 -3.58 -1.46 -12.03
N VAL A 174 -2.33 -1.55 -11.57
CA VAL A 174 -1.53 -0.41 -11.14
C VAL A 174 -0.58 -0.05 -12.26
N ILE A 175 -0.63 1.21 -12.69
CA ILE A 175 0.24 1.76 -13.73
C ILE A 175 1.23 2.70 -13.06
N ARG A 176 2.52 2.43 -13.25
CA ARG A 176 3.62 3.21 -12.70
C ARG A 176 4.51 3.73 -13.82
N ASP A 177 5.09 4.90 -13.64
CA ASP A 177 5.98 5.51 -14.63
C ASP A 177 7.16 6.28 -14.00
N ASN A 178 8.10 6.71 -14.83
CA ASN A 178 9.27 7.47 -14.41
C ASN A 178 9.20 8.97 -14.74
N CYS A 179 8.02 9.50 -15.04
CA CYS A 179 7.80 10.94 -15.16
C CYS A 179 8.00 11.61 -13.80
N ARG A 180 8.32 12.91 -13.86
CA ARG A 180 8.47 13.71 -12.67
C ARG A 180 7.12 13.88 -11.97
N THR A 181 6.98 13.21 -10.84
CA THR A 181 5.80 13.31 -9.97
C THR A 181 5.94 14.47 -8.99
N PRO A 182 4.82 15.07 -8.53
CA PRO A 182 3.43 14.74 -8.83
C PRO A 182 2.84 15.46 -10.05
N GLU A 183 3.58 16.35 -10.73
CA GLU A 183 2.96 17.20 -11.76
C GLU A 183 2.79 16.54 -13.12
N LEU A 184 3.56 15.49 -13.41
CA LEU A 184 3.56 14.78 -14.69
C LEU A 184 3.15 13.32 -14.54
N PHE A 185 2.59 12.77 -15.60
CA PHE A 185 2.29 11.34 -15.77
C PHE A 185 2.71 10.89 -17.18
N CYS A 186 2.92 9.59 -17.38
CA CYS A 186 3.24 9.05 -18.70
C CYS A 186 1.98 8.67 -19.47
N ASP A 187 1.71 9.33 -20.60
CA ASP A 187 0.58 8.97 -21.44
C ASP A 187 0.83 7.65 -22.18
N THR A 188 -0.13 6.72 -22.07
CA THR A 188 0.03 5.35 -22.60
C THR A 188 -0.04 5.27 -24.12
N ALA A 189 -0.61 6.28 -24.79
CA ALA A 189 -0.74 6.30 -26.25
C ALA A 189 0.49 6.92 -26.93
N THR A 190 1.01 8.01 -26.37
CA THR A 190 2.15 8.76 -26.92
C THR A 190 3.48 8.32 -26.32
N MET A 191 3.48 7.68 -25.15
CA MET A 191 4.67 7.34 -24.37
C MET A 191 5.52 8.57 -23.99
N LEU A 192 4.87 9.72 -23.80
CA LEU A 192 5.48 10.98 -23.40
C LEU A 192 4.94 11.46 -22.04
N CYS A 193 5.77 12.16 -21.27
CA CYS A 193 5.29 12.79 -20.03
C CYS A 193 4.41 13.98 -20.34
N GLU A 194 3.18 13.98 -19.80
CA GLU A 194 2.20 15.05 -19.90
C GLU A 194 1.83 15.59 -18.52
N HIS A 195 1.15 16.73 -18.46
CA HIS A 195 0.70 17.31 -17.20
C HIS A 195 -0.48 16.54 -16.61
N THR A 196 -0.39 16.22 -15.32
CA THR A 196 -1.54 15.71 -14.56
C THR A 196 -2.76 16.63 -14.68
N LYS A 197 -3.92 16.00 -14.72
CA LYS A 197 -5.22 16.62 -14.87
C LYS A 197 -5.77 17.03 -13.50
N VAL A 198 -6.44 18.18 -13.47
CA VAL A 198 -7.10 18.68 -12.26
C VAL A 198 -8.41 17.95 -12.00
N THR A 199 -8.95 18.05 -10.79
CA THR A 199 -10.27 17.52 -10.42
C THR A 199 -11.33 17.99 -11.42
N GLY A 200 -12.17 17.06 -11.89
CA GLY A 200 -13.15 17.28 -12.96
C GLY A 200 -12.61 17.14 -14.39
N GLY A 201 -11.31 16.95 -14.59
CA GLY A 201 -10.73 16.60 -15.89
C GLY A 201 -11.06 15.15 -16.29
N THR A 202 -11.14 14.86 -17.58
CA THR A 202 -11.39 13.49 -18.08
C THR A 202 -10.16 12.62 -17.91
N CYS A 203 -10.30 11.42 -17.38
CA CYS A 203 -9.20 10.48 -17.14
C CYS A 203 -9.59 9.06 -17.56
N GLN A 204 -8.59 8.24 -17.86
CA GLN A 204 -8.76 6.79 -18.03
C GLN A 204 -8.14 6.00 -16.88
N THR A 205 -7.10 6.57 -16.28
CA THR A 205 -6.29 5.93 -15.24
C THR A 205 -6.05 6.89 -14.08
N ASP A 206 -5.87 6.34 -12.89
CA ASP A 206 -5.63 7.12 -11.66
C ASP A 206 -4.41 8.03 -11.79
N GLY A 207 -3.35 7.56 -12.45
CA GLY A 207 -2.09 8.28 -12.64
C GLY A 207 -2.22 9.59 -13.43
N GLU A 208 -3.26 9.73 -14.27
CA GLU A 208 -3.51 10.96 -15.01
C GLU A 208 -3.95 12.12 -14.11
N CYS A 209 -4.54 11.82 -12.95
CA CYS A 209 -5.12 12.81 -12.07
C CYS A 209 -4.10 13.31 -11.04
N LYS A 210 -4.11 14.61 -10.76
CA LYS A 210 -3.30 15.19 -9.68
C LYS A 210 -3.66 14.63 -8.30
N THR A 211 -4.90 14.18 -8.14
CA THR A 211 -5.41 13.50 -6.93
C THR A 211 -5.05 12.01 -6.90
N HIS A 212 -4.50 11.48 -7.99
CA HIS A 212 -4.24 10.06 -8.21
C HIS A 212 -5.49 9.18 -8.08
N ASN A 213 -6.66 9.73 -8.44
CA ASN A 213 -7.94 9.03 -8.39
C ASN A 213 -8.79 9.43 -9.60
N CYS A 214 -9.05 8.46 -10.46
CA CYS A 214 -9.97 8.55 -11.58
C CYS A 214 -11.27 7.84 -11.19
N GLY A 215 -12.37 8.59 -11.09
CA GLY A 215 -13.66 8.01 -10.74
C GLY A 215 -14.19 7.10 -11.84
N GLU A 216 -15.12 6.21 -11.49
CA GLU A 216 -15.80 5.30 -12.44
C GLU A 216 -16.52 6.04 -13.58
N ASN A 217 -16.85 7.32 -13.37
CA ASN A 217 -17.43 8.21 -14.37
C ASN A 217 -16.42 8.72 -15.40
N GLY A 218 -15.12 8.37 -15.28
CA GLY A 218 -14.04 8.81 -16.16
C GLY A 218 -13.56 10.24 -15.88
N TYR A 219 -13.71 10.73 -14.66
CA TYR A 219 -13.26 12.07 -14.25
C TYR A 219 -12.40 12.03 -12.99
N CYS A 220 -11.43 12.95 -12.92
CA CYS A 220 -10.59 13.08 -11.74
C CYS A 220 -11.43 13.54 -10.54
N ILE A 221 -11.36 12.77 -9.45
CA ILE A 221 -12.09 13.04 -8.21
C ILE A 221 -11.12 13.24 -7.05
N ASP A 222 -11.58 13.89 -5.99
CA ASP A 222 -10.80 13.98 -4.75
C ASP A 222 -10.72 12.63 -4.05
N GLN A 223 -9.65 12.39 -3.31
CA GLN A 223 -9.45 11.15 -2.56
C GLN A 223 -10.60 10.93 -1.56
N PRO A 224 -11.07 9.68 -1.36
CA PRO A 224 -12.16 9.38 -0.43
C PRO A 224 -11.84 9.74 1.03
N GLU A 225 -10.56 9.87 1.38
CA GLU A 225 -10.09 10.30 2.70
C GLU A 225 -9.95 11.82 2.85
N THR A 226 -10.26 12.62 1.82
CA THR A 226 -10.15 14.07 1.93
C THR A 226 -11.08 14.58 3.04
N PRO A 227 -10.56 15.42 3.95
CA PRO A 227 -11.39 16.00 5.00
C PRO A 227 -12.54 16.77 4.33
N LEU A 228 -13.77 16.48 4.76
CA LEU A 228 -14.97 17.10 4.22
C LEU A 228 -14.82 18.63 4.29
N ASN A 229 -14.66 19.26 3.13
CA ASN A 229 -14.65 20.71 3.02
C ASN A 229 -16.10 21.20 3.15
N VAL A 230 -16.48 21.52 4.38
CA VAL A 230 -17.74 22.17 4.70
C VAL A 230 -17.79 23.50 3.93
N ALA A 231 -18.82 23.68 3.11
CA ALA A 231 -18.91 24.82 2.23
C ALA A 231 -19.01 26.12 3.07
N PRO A 232 -18.42 27.25 2.63
CA PRO A 232 -18.38 28.48 3.42
C PRO A 232 -19.76 28.96 3.93
N TRP A 233 -20.83 28.73 3.17
CA TRP A 233 -22.19 29.09 3.56
C TRP A 233 -22.69 28.31 4.79
N GLN A 234 -22.21 27.08 5.01
CA GLN A 234 -22.58 26.28 6.18
C GLN A 234 -22.02 26.92 7.46
N TYR A 235 -20.82 27.52 7.40
CA TYR A 235 -20.29 28.34 8.49
C TYR A 235 -21.11 29.62 8.71
N VAL A 236 -21.55 30.28 7.64
CA VAL A 236 -22.39 31.48 7.74
C VAL A 236 -23.71 31.17 8.43
N ILE A 237 -24.39 30.08 8.06
CA ILE A 237 -25.63 29.65 8.72
C ILE A 237 -25.38 29.30 10.20
N LEU A 238 -24.30 28.58 10.50
CA LEU A 238 -23.92 28.27 11.88
C LEU A 238 -23.76 29.54 12.73
N VAL A 239 -23.05 30.54 12.20
CA VAL A 239 -22.87 31.84 12.86
C VAL A 239 -24.21 32.58 13.02
N LEU A 240 -25.06 32.60 11.98
CA LEU A 240 -26.38 33.23 12.06
C LEU A 240 -27.28 32.56 13.08
N CYS A 241 -27.26 31.23 13.21
CA CYS A 241 -28.02 30.51 14.24
C CYS A 241 -27.55 30.86 15.66
N ILE A 242 -26.24 30.99 15.87
CA ILE A 242 -25.67 31.41 17.17
C ILE A 242 -26.09 32.84 17.51
N VAL A 243 -26.05 33.76 16.53
CA VAL A 243 -26.44 35.16 16.74
C VAL A 243 -27.95 35.29 16.92
N ALA A 244 -28.77 34.70 16.05
CA ALA A 244 -30.24 34.78 16.14
C ALA A 244 -30.79 34.16 17.43
N GLY A 245 -30.22 33.03 17.87
CA GLY A 245 -30.54 32.41 19.16
C GLY A 245 -30.18 33.28 20.38
N GLY A 246 -29.29 34.27 20.21
CA GLY A 246 -28.93 35.24 21.25
C GLY A 246 -29.81 36.48 21.32
N PHE A 247 -30.65 36.76 20.32
CA PHE A 247 -31.39 38.03 20.20
C PHE A 247 -32.92 37.90 20.21
N GLY A 248 -33.47 36.68 20.20
CA GLY A 248 -34.91 36.42 20.15
C GLY A 248 -35.51 35.85 21.44
N ASP A 249 -35.43 36.56 22.57
CA ASP A 249 -36.55 36.70 23.52
C ASP A 249 -36.19 37.54 24.75
N ARG A 250 -36.80 38.72 24.85
CA ARG A 250 -36.87 39.53 26.08
C ARG A 250 -37.81 38.86 27.08
N LYS A 251 -37.36 37.79 27.75
CA LYS A 251 -37.75 37.33 29.11
C LYS A 251 -37.46 35.83 29.27
N PHE A 252 -36.19 35.46 29.38
CA PHE A 252 -35.83 34.24 30.10
C PHE A 252 -34.56 34.53 30.90
N THR A 253 -34.74 34.79 32.19
CA THR A 253 -33.66 34.93 33.17
C THR A 253 -32.99 33.58 33.41
N LEU A 254 -32.09 33.19 32.51
CA LEU A 254 -30.94 32.38 32.87
C LEU A 254 -29.70 33.24 32.67
N LYS A 255 -29.14 33.64 33.81
CA LYS A 255 -27.98 34.49 33.97
C LYS A 255 -26.72 33.73 33.53
N PHE A 256 -26.41 33.77 32.24
CA PHE A 256 -25.10 33.39 31.69
C PHE A 256 -24.50 34.64 31.05
N ASP A 257 -23.87 35.47 31.89
CA ASP A 257 -23.26 36.74 31.53
C ASP A 257 -21.95 36.54 30.73
N HIS A 258 -22.00 35.96 29.52
CA HIS A 258 -21.11 36.33 28.39
C HIS A 258 -21.35 35.44 27.16
N PRO A 259 -21.65 36.00 25.96
CA PRO A 259 -21.74 35.23 24.71
C PRO A 259 -20.41 34.59 24.31
N ILE A 260 -19.29 35.12 24.83
CA ILE A 260 -17.94 34.61 24.58
C ILE A 260 -17.75 33.21 25.19
N VAL A 261 -18.40 32.92 26.33
CA VAL A 261 -18.22 31.62 27.02
C VAL A 261 -18.81 30.49 26.19
N ALA A 262 -20.02 30.67 25.62
CA ALA A 262 -20.70 29.64 24.82
C ALA A 262 -19.95 29.28 23.53
N THR A 263 -19.37 30.27 22.84
CA THR A 263 -18.55 30.02 21.65
C THR A 263 -17.28 29.26 22.02
N ILE A 264 -16.60 29.63 23.11
CA ILE A 264 -15.40 28.93 23.58
C ILE A 264 -15.72 27.49 23.97
N THR A 265 -16.82 27.22 24.71
CA THR A 265 -17.20 25.84 25.05
C THR A 265 -17.51 25.01 23.81
N THR A 266 -18.16 25.59 22.80
CA THR A 266 -18.51 24.88 21.56
C THR A 266 -17.26 24.55 20.74
N CYS A 267 -16.32 25.49 20.60
CA CYS A 267 -15.05 25.24 19.93
C CYS A 267 -14.19 24.20 20.66
N ILE A 268 -14.15 24.23 22.00
CA ILE A 268 -13.44 23.22 22.79
C ILE A 268 -14.09 21.85 22.61
N ALA A 269 -15.42 21.75 22.69
CA ALA A 269 -16.15 20.50 22.48
C ALA A 269 -15.89 19.92 21.08
N LEU A 270 -15.95 20.74 20.03
CA LEU A 270 -15.61 20.32 18.66
C LEU A 270 -14.17 19.84 18.55
N ASN A 271 -13.21 20.53 19.18
CA ASN A 271 -11.81 20.10 19.17
C ASN A 271 -11.64 18.73 19.85
N PHE A 272 -12.35 18.49 20.96
CA PHE A 272 -12.38 17.19 21.62
C PHE A 272 -13.04 16.10 20.76
N VAL A 273 -14.14 16.41 20.06
CA VAL A 273 -14.81 15.48 19.14
C VAL A 273 -13.89 15.13 17.98
N HIS A 274 -13.27 16.11 17.32
CA HIS A 274 -12.30 15.86 16.26
C HIS A 274 -11.10 15.05 16.73
N LYS A 275 -10.53 15.37 17.90
CA LYS A 275 -9.43 14.56 18.48
C LYS A 275 -9.86 13.12 18.76
N ARG A 276 -11.09 12.93 19.25
CA ARG A 276 -11.65 11.60 19.52
C ARG A 276 -11.84 10.84 18.22
N ASP A 277 -12.41 11.46 17.20
CA ASP A 277 -12.63 10.87 15.88
C ASP A 277 -11.31 10.48 15.21
N HIS A 278 -10.30 11.36 15.23
CA HIS A 278 -8.96 11.03 14.72
C HIS A 278 -8.30 9.88 15.49
N LYS A 279 -8.54 9.76 16.81
CA LYS A 279 -8.03 8.64 17.60
C LYS A 279 -8.77 7.35 17.29
N GLN A 280 -10.08 7.44 17.04
CA GLN A 280 -10.89 6.29 16.68
C GLN A 280 -10.52 5.77 15.29
N ARG A 281 -10.40 6.65 14.28
CA ARG A 281 -9.90 6.25 12.95
C ARG A 281 -8.50 5.63 13.00
N ARG A 282 -7.56 6.17 13.80
CA ARG A 282 -6.25 5.52 13.99
C ARG A 282 -6.35 4.12 14.59
N ARG A 283 -7.33 3.91 15.49
CA ARG A 283 -7.59 2.58 16.05
C ARG A 283 -8.19 1.65 15.01
N GLU A 284 -9.17 2.10 14.25
CA GLU A 284 -9.78 1.32 13.16
C GLU A 284 -8.74 0.93 12.11
N VAL A 285 -7.84 1.84 11.72
CA VAL A 285 -6.72 1.53 10.83
C VAL A 285 -5.77 0.52 11.46
N GLN A 286 -5.39 0.71 12.73
CA GLN A 286 -4.54 -0.25 13.43
C GLN A 286 -5.20 -1.63 13.57
N ASP A 287 -6.50 -1.66 13.87
CA ASP A 287 -7.30 -2.86 14.04
C ASP A 287 -7.45 -3.57 12.69
N TYR A 288 -7.64 -2.85 11.58
CA TYR A 288 -7.62 -3.41 10.23
C TYR A 288 -6.27 -4.10 9.92
N TYR A 289 -5.15 -3.47 10.23
CA TYR A 289 -3.83 -4.09 10.07
C TYR A 289 -3.63 -5.30 10.99
N ASN A 290 -4.14 -5.24 12.22
CA ASN A 290 -4.13 -6.36 13.16
C ASN A 290 -5.03 -7.52 12.72
N GLU A 291 -6.18 -7.22 12.10
CA GLU A 291 -7.10 -8.20 11.56
C GLU A 291 -6.52 -8.89 10.33
N GLN A 292 -5.94 -8.15 9.38
CA GLN A 292 -5.25 -8.74 8.23
C GLN A 292 -4.09 -9.64 8.63
N THR A 293 -3.34 -9.27 9.67
CA THR A 293 -2.28 -10.14 10.21
C THR A 293 -2.83 -11.39 10.90
N ARG A 294 -4.10 -11.39 11.32
CA ARG A 294 -4.73 -12.51 12.04
C ARG A 294 -5.60 -13.41 11.15
N SER A 295 -6.28 -12.88 10.14
CA SER A 295 -7.29 -13.60 9.35
C SER A 295 -6.71 -14.60 8.35
N VAL A 296 -5.44 -14.47 7.98
CA VAL A 296 -4.76 -15.46 7.11
C VAL A 296 -4.29 -16.71 7.89
N PHE A 297 -4.39 -16.72 9.22
CA PHE A 297 -4.15 -17.93 10.03
C PHE A 297 -5.28 -18.97 9.97
N TYR A 298 -6.35 -18.70 9.22
CA TYR A 298 -7.47 -19.61 9.01
C TYR A 298 -7.63 -19.95 7.52
N CYS A 299 -6.65 -20.63 6.94
CA CYS A 299 -6.79 -21.48 5.75
C CYS A 299 -5.90 -22.72 5.93
#